data_AF-A0A1A8D5E1-F1
#
_entry.id   AF-A0A1A8D5E1-F1
#
_cell.length_a   1.000
_cell.length_b   1.000
_cell.length_c   1.000
_cell.angle_alpha   90.00
_cell.angle_beta   90.00
_cell.angle_gamma   90.00
#
_symmetry.space_group_name_H-M   'P 1'
#
loop_
_entity.id
_entity.type
_entity.pdbx_description
1 polymer ?
#
loop_
_entity_poly.entity_id
_entity_poly.type
_entity_poly.pdbx_seq_one_letter_code
_entity_poly.pdbx_strand_id
1 'polypeptide(L)'
;YSLKSDRWKFPSYYYELNFRIPNTGKTLTIIMLDTIVLCGNSDDFVDEQPRGPAYAVEANRQLVWLQERLARSRADFLLVAGHYPVWSVSEHGPTECLLKSLRPLLIEHNVTAYVCGHDHNLQYLEESGVGYVVSGAGNFLDPDIRHWNDVPKGSLKFFTGQASTLGGFVHAEVTKNKLILTFFQATGTSLYRTVLSQREFR
;
A
#
# COMPACT_ATOMS: atom_id res chain seq x y z
N TYR A 1 -9.17 9.27 -19.48
CA TYR A 1 -8.75 10.65 -19.12
C TYR A 1 -7.28 10.94 -19.47
N SER A 2 -6.39 9.94 -19.57
CA SER A 2 -4.98 10.13 -19.99
C SER A 2 -4.79 10.81 -21.34
N LEU A 3 -5.76 10.73 -22.26
CA LEU A 3 -5.75 11.46 -23.54
C LEU A 3 -6.17 12.93 -23.43
N LYS A 4 -6.61 13.38 -22.24
CA LYS A 4 -7.08 14.75 -21.98
C LYS A 4 -6.13 15.55 -21.09
N SER A 5 -5.29 14.89 -20.29
CA SER A 5 -4.46 15.55 -19.30
C SER A 5 -3.13 14.84 -19.15
N ASP A 6 -2.04 15.54 -19.46
CA ASP A 6 -0.70 14.97 -19.42
C ASP A 6 -0.26 14.55 -18.00
N ARG A 7 -0.82 15.17 -16.96
CA ARG A 7 -0.58 14.79 -15.56
C ARG A 7 -1.26 13.48 -15.16
N TRP A 8 -2.26 12.99 -15.91
CA TRP A 8 -2.98 11.76 -15.58
C TRP A 8 -2.35 10.54 -16.26
N LYS A 9 -1.51 9.81 -15.51
CA LYS A 9 -0.85 8.60 -15.98
C LYS A 9 -1.48 7.36 -15.36
N PHE A 10 -2.38 6.71 -16.11
CA PHE A 10 -2.99 5.43 -15.74
C PHE A 10 -3.01 4.52 -16.98
N PRO A 11 -1.89 3.86 -17.33
CA PRO A 11 -1.71 3.18 -18.60
C PRO A 11 -2.43 1.82 -18.70
N SER A 12 -2.66 1.16 -17.57
CA SER A 12 -3.34 -0.14 -17.42
C SER A 12 -3.78 -0.31 -15.97
N TYR A 13 -4.68 -1.26 -15.67
CA TYR A 13 -5.15 -1.51 -14.29
C TYR A 13 -4.01 -1.75 -13.29
N TYR A 14 -3.00 -2.51 -13.69
CA TYR A 14 -1.77 -2.72 -12.95
C TYR A 14 -0.55 -2.45 -13.84
N TYR A 15 0.50 -1.85 -13.28
CA TYR A 15 1.67 -1.39 -14.03
C TYR A 15 2.86 -1.12 -13.09
N GLU A 16 4.05 -0.97 -13.67
CA GLU A 16 5.28 -0.71 -12.93
C GLU A 16 5.84 0.68 -13.28
N LEU A 17 6.32 1.39 -12.26
CA LEU A 17 7.03 2.65 -12.38
C LEU A 17 8.46 2.49 -11.87
N ASN A 18 9.42 3.02 -12.61
CA ASN A 18 10.84 2.91 -12.29
C ASN A 18 11.48 4.30 -12.26
N PHE A 19 12.19 4.58 -11.16
CA PHE A 19 12.83 5.87 -10.90
C PHE A 19 14.29 5.68 -10.54
N ARG A 20 15.13 6.59 -11.02
CA ARG A 20 16.51 6.76 -10.55
C ARG A 20 16.53 7.91 -9.56
N ILE A 21 17.07 7.67 -8.37
CA ILE A 21 17.20 8.71 -7.35
C ILE A 21 18.38 9.62 -7.73
N PRO A 22 18.15 10.92 -8.02
CA PRO A 22 19.18 11.81 -8.56
C PRO A 22 20.43 11.85 -7.69
N ASN A 23 21.61 11.81 -8.30
CA ASN A 23 22.92 11.93 -7.64
C ASN A 23 23.25 10.84 -6.60
N THR A 24 22.56 9.70 -6.59
CA THR A 24 22.82 8.62 -5.60
C THR A 24 23.25 7.28 -6.21
N GLY A 25 22.95 7.06 -7.49
CA GLY A 25 23.09 5.75 -8.15
C GLY A 25 22.03 4.73 -7.73
N LYS A 26 21.03 5.14 -6.94
CA LYS A 26 19.98 4.27 -6.39
C LYS A 26 18.71 4.30 -7.21
N THR A 27 17.89 3.27 -7.03
CA THR A 27 16.66 3.06 -7.80
C THR A 27 15.46 2.79 -6.90
N LEU A 28 14.30 3.30 -7.31
CA LEU A 28 12.99 3.04 -6.71
C LEU A 28 12.09 2.43 -7.78
N THR A 29 11.50 1.29 -7.47
CA THR A 29 10.41 0.71 -8.26
C THR A 29 9.11 0.77 -7.46
N ILE A 30 8.02 1.16 -8.12
CA ILE A 30 6.67 1.11 -7.57
C ILE A 30 5.83 0.21 -8.48
N ILE A 31 5.29 -0.88 -7.93
CA ILE A 31 4.37 -1.77 -8.63
C ILE A 31 2.95 -1.42 -8.21
N MET A 32 2.17 -0.89 -9.13
CA MET A 32 0.77 -0.54 -8.94
C MET A 32 -0.10 -1.76 -9.28
N LEU A 33 -0.98 -2.15 -8.36
CA LEU A 33 -1.91 -3.25 -8.47
C LEU A 33 -3.35 -2.75 -8.55
N ASP A 34 -4.19 -3.53 -9.23
CA ASP A 34 -5.63 -3.44 -9.13
C ASP A 34 -6.12 -4.57 -8.21
N THR A 35 -6.38 -4.23 -6.95
CA THR A 35 -6.80 -5.19 -5.92
C THR A 35 -8.24 -5.66 -6.12
N ILE A 36 -9.06 -4.94 -6.90
CA ILE A 36 -10.43 -5.33 -7.21
C ILE A 36 -10.39 -6.45 -8.26
N VAL A 37 -9.52 -6.32 -9.27
CA VAL A 37 -9.27 -7.42 -10.22
C VAL A 37 -8.70 -8.66 -9.51
N LEU A 38 -7.87 -8.50 -8.48
CA LEU A 38 -7.30 -9.62 -7.72
C LEU A 38 -8.32 -10.28 -6.78
N CYS A 39 -9.13 -9.50 -6.07
CA CYS A 39 -9.87 -9.97 -4.90
C CYS A 39 -11.39 -9.87 -5.04
N GLY A 40 -11.90 -9.17 -6.05
CA GLY A 40 -13.33 -8.84 -6.18
C GLY A 40 -13.65 -7.46 -5.65
N ASN A 41 -14.85 -6.96 -5.97
CA ASN A 41 -15.33 -5.69 -5.45
C ASN A 41 -15.97 -5.89 -4.08
N SER A 42 -15.56 -5.09 -3.10
CA SER A 42 -16.13 -5.04 -1.75
C SER A 42 -17.63 -4.73 -1.78
N ASP A 43 -18.02 -3.81 -2.67
CA ASP A 43 -19.39 -3.27 -2.74
C ASP A 43 -20.42 -4.29 -3.24
N ASP A 44 -19.96 -5.44 -3.74
CA ASP A 44 -20.82 -6.56 -4.14
C ASP A 44 -21.42 -7.29 -2.90
N PHE A 45 -20.94 -7.00 -1.69
CA PHE A 45 -21.32 -7.66 -0.45
C PHE A 45 -21.70 -6.68 0.66
N VAL A 46 -22.68 -7.06 1.50
CA VAL A 46 -23.24 -6.19 2.57
C VAL A 46 -22.22 -5.86 3.66
N ASP A 47 -21.26 -6.76 3.90
CA ASP A 47 -20.16 -6.57 4.85
C ASP A 47 -18.98 -5.81 4.24
N GLU A 48 -19.08 -5.40 2.97
CA GLU A 48 -18.05 -4.69 2.22
C GLU A 48 -16.70 -5.44 2.20
N GLN A 49 -16.76 -6.79 2.22
CA GLN A 49 -15.59 -7.67 2.16
C GLN A 49 -15.49 -8.36 0.80
N PRO A 50 -14.36 -8.25 0.08
CA PRO A 50 -14.19 -8.89 -1.22
C PRO A 50 -14.08 -10.43 -1.07
N ARG A 51 -14.97 -11.18 -1.73
CA ARG A 51 -15.05 -12.66 -1.61
C ARG A 51 -14.40 -13.45 -2.74
N GLY A 52 -13.75 -12.77 -3.68
CA GLY A 52 -13.08 -13.37 -4.83
C GLY A 52 -13.27 -12.56 -6.12
N PRO A 53 -12.34 -12.71 -7.08
CA PRO A 53 -12.37 -11.92 -8.31
C PRO A 53 -13.57 -12.28 -9.19
N ALA A 54 -14.15 -11.28 -9.85
CA ALA A 54 -15.20 -11.50 -10.85
C ALA A 54 -14.71 -12.40 -12.02
N TYR A 55 -13.42 -12.32 -12.36
CA TYR A 55 -12.79 -13.10 -13.42
C TYR A 55 -11.49 -13.73 -12.93
N ALA A 56 -11.54 -15.00 -12.52
CA ALA A 56 -10.38 -15.71 -11.96
C ALA A 56 -9.16 -15.76 -12.91
N VAL A 57 -9.39 -15.80 -14.23
CA VAL A 57 -8.31 -15.79 -15.23
C VAL A 57 -7.54 -14.47 -15.21
N GLU A 58 -8.23 -13.33 -15.11
CA GLU A 58 -7.58 -12.00 -15.07
C GLU A 58 -6.86 -11.75 -13.74
N ALA A 59 -7.46 -12.20 -12.64
CA ALA A 59 -6.81 -12.20 -11.33
C ALA A 59 -5.50 -12.99 -11.36
N ASN A 60 -5.53 -14.21 -11.91
CA ASN A 60 -4.36 -15.05 -12.05
C ASN A 60 -3.29 -14.44 -12.97
N ARG A 61 -3.69 -13.79 -14.07
CA ARG A 61 -2.75 -13.07 -14.95
C ARG A 61 -2.03 -11.94 -14.21
N GLN A 62 -2.75 -11.15 -13.42
CA GLN A 62 -2.13 -10.09 -12.61
C GLN A 62 -1.18 -10.67 -11.56
N LEU A 63 -1.57 -11.77 -10.90
CA LEU A 63 -0.74 -12.41 -9.88
C LEU A 63 0.56 -12.99 -10.46
N VAL A 64 0.49 -13.70 -11.59
CA VAL A 64 1.68 -14.21 -12.30
C VAL A 64 2.57 -13.06 -12.76
N TRP A 65 1.99 -12.01 -13.33
CA TRP A 65 2.73 -10.81 -13.71
C TRP A 65 3.45 -10.17 -12.51
N LEU A 66 2.78 -10.06 -11.36
CA LEU A 66 3.39 -9.52 -10.14
C LEU A 66 4.56 -10.37 -9.67
N GLN A 67 4.40 -11.70 -9.61
CA GLN A 67 5.47 -12.63 -9.24
C GLN A 67 6.70 -12.44 -10.13
N GLU A 68 6.50 -12.31 -11.45
CA GLU A 68 7.60 -12.06 -12.39
C GLU A 68 8.28 -10.70 -12.14
N ARG A 69 7.53 -9.63 -11.87
CA ARG A 69 8.10 -8.31 -11.57
C ARG A 69 8.90 -8.30 -10.28
N LEU A 70 8.36 -8.90 -9.21
CA LEU A 70 9.04 -8.98 -7.92
C LEU A 70 10.35 -9.77 -8.02
N ALA A 71 10.34 -10.93 -8.69
CA ALA A 71 11.52 -11.78 -8.88
C ALA A 71 12.62 -11.10 -9.72
N ARG A 72 12.23 -10.31 -10.73
CA ARG A 72 13.19 -9.60 -11.61
C ARG A 72 13.69 -8.29 -11.02
N SER A 73 12.97 -7.67 -10.09
CA SER A 73 13.35 -6.38 -9.54
C SER A 73 14.72 -6.42 -8.86
N ARG A 74 15.56 -5.44 -9.18
CA ARG A 74 16.84 -5.16 -8.53
C ARG A 74 16.86 -3.77 -7.88
N ALA A 75 15.68 -3.18 -7.68
CA ALA A 75 15.57 -1.85 -7.12
C ALA A 75 15.99 -1.81 -5.65
N ASP A 76 16.72 -0.77 -5.27
CA ASP A 76 17.17 -0.55 -3.89
C ASP A 76 15.97 -0.30 -2.96
N PHE A 77 14.91 0.35 -3.47
CA PHE A 77 13.62 0.49 -2.82
C PHE A 77 12.54 -0.11 -3.71
N LEU A 78 11.70 -0.98 -3.14
CA LEU A 78 10.59 -1.60 -3.86
C LEU A 78 9.31 -1.33 -3.10
N LEU A 79 8.38 -0.63 -3.73
CA LEU A 79 7.05 -0.39 -3.22
C LEU A 79 6.04 -1.18 -4.04
N VAL A 80 5.02 -1.69 -3.36
CA VAL A 80 3.81 -2.22 -4.00
C VAL A 80 2.64 -1.37 -3.52
N ALA A 81 1.73 -0.99 -4.42
CA ALA A 81 0.58 -0.18 -4.08
C ALA A 81 -0.71 -0.79 -4.62
N GLY A 82 -1.79 -0.74 -3.84
CA GLY A 82 -3.11 -1.23 -4.21
C GLY A 82 -4.20 -0.47 -3.45
N HIS A 83 -5.48 -0.71 -3.74
CA HIS A 83 -6.55 -0.02 -3.01
C HIS A 83 -6.76 -0.64 -1.63
N TYR A 84 -6.95 -1.97 -1.57
CA TYR A 84 -7.28 -2.69 -0.35
C TYR A 84 -6.07 -2.90 0.58
N PRO A 85 -6.26 -2.88 1.91
CA PRO A 85 -5.20 -3.13 2.87
C PRO A 85 -4.83 -4.62 2.96
N VAL A 86 -3.53 -4.91 3.05
CA VAL A 86 -3.09 -6.22 3.56
C VAL A 86 -3.41 -6.31 5.05
N TRP A 87 -2.99 -5.27 5.80
CA TRP A 87 -3.29 -5.11 7.21
C TRP A 87 -3.94 -3.76 7.45
N SER A 88 -4.96 -3.75 8.28
CA SER A 88 -5.60 -2.56 8.82
C SER A 88 -6.33 -2.95 10.10
N VAL A 89 -6.41 -2.02 11.06
CA VAL A 89 -7.21 -2.21 12.27
C VAL A 89 -8.63 -1.67 12.17
N SER A 90 -9.01 -1.06 11.04
CA SER A 90 -10.14 -0.12 10.97
C SER A 90 -11.44 -0.73 10.45
N GLU A 91 -12.31 0.04 9.78
CA GLU A 91 -13.69 -0.35 9.46
C GLU A 91 -13.80 -1.60 8.56
N HIS A 92 -12.90 -1.75 7.58
CA HIS A 92 -12.81 -2.91 6.69
C HIS A 92 -11.78 -3.95 7.17
N GLY A 93 -10.66 -3.51 7.75
CA GLY A 93 -9.67 -4.41 8.33
C GLY A 93 -8.81 -5.17 7.31
N PRO A 94 -8.17 -6.30 7.69
CA PRO A 94 -7.29 -7.06 6.80
C PRO A 94 -8.05 -7.70 5.63
N THR A 95 -7.55 -7.55 4.39
CA THR A 95 -8.17 -8.21 3.23
C THR A 95 -7.65 -9.64 3.07
N GLU A 96 -8.49 -10.64 3.40
CA GLU A 96 -8.12 -12.07 3.41
C GLU A 96 -7.51 -12.57 2.09
N CYS A 97 -8.01 -12.10 0.95
CA CYS A 97 -7.44 -12.42 -0.36
C CYS A 97 -5.97 -11.97 -0.48
N LEU A 98 -5.63 -10.78 0.02
CA LEU A 98 -4.27 -10.24 -0.03
C LEU A 98 -3.36 -10.88 1.03
N LEU A 99 -3.90 -11.28 2.19
CA LEU A 99 -3.15 -12.06 3.18
C LEU A 99 -2.67 -13.40 2.62
N LYS A 100 -3.47 -14.03 1.75
CA LYS A 100 -3.13 -15.30 1.10
C LYS A 100 -2.23 -15.13 -0.12
N SER A 101 -2.52 -14.17 -0.98
CA SER A 101 -1.89 -14.08 -2.31
C SER A 101 -0.76 -13.07 -2.42
N LEU A 102 -0.83 -11.95 -1.68
CA LEU A 102 0.12 -10.85 -1.79
C LEU A 102 1.14 -10.84 -0.66
N ARG A 103 0.69 -10.94 0.61
CA ARG A 103 1.58 -10.87 1.79
C ARG A 103 2.79 -11.81 1.71
N PRO A 104 2.66 -13.10 1.32
CA PRO A 104 3.82 -13.97 1.20
C PRO A 104 4.86 -13.45 0.20
N LEU A 105 4.42 -12.88 -0.93
CA LEU A 105 5.30 -12.33 -1.96
C LEU A 105 6.01 -11.05 -1.49
N LEU A 106 5.32 -10.21 -0.71
CA LEU A 106 5.92 -9.01 -0.13
C LEU A 106 7.11 -9.36 0.77
N ILE A 107 6.92 -10.39 1.60
CA ILE A 107 7.96 -10.88 2.53
C ILE A 107 9.08 -11.58 1.75
N GLU A 108 8.75 -12.51 0.85
CA GLU A 108 9.71 -13.29 0.07
C GLU A 108 10.68 -12.41 -0.72
N HIS A 109 10.17 -11.32 -1.31
CA HIS A 109 10.95 -10.42 -2.15
C HIS A 109 11.50 -9.20 -1.42
N ASN A 110 11.42 -9.15 -0.09
CA ASN A 110 11.86 -8.02 0.74
C ASN A 110 11.30 -6.69 0.21
N VAL A 111 9.98 -6.60 -0.02
CA VAL A 111 9.34 -5.34 -0.41
C VAL A 111 9.50 -4.32 0.72
N THR A 112 9.92 -3.11 0.39
CA THR A 112 10.18 -2.05 1.39
C THR A 112 8.89 -1.62 2.07
N ALA A 113 7.84 -1.35 1.30
CA ALA A 113 6.51 -1.08 1.85
C ALA A 113 5.38 -1.45 0.89
N TYR A 114 4.24 -1.82 1.46
CA TYR A 114 2.95 -1.86 0.78
C TYR A 114 2.15 -0.59 1.12
N VAL A 115 1.60 0.07 0.10
CA VAL A 115 0.83 1.32 0.25
C VAL A 115 -0.60 1.10 -0.21
N CYS A 116 -1.57 1.49 0.62
CA CYS A 116 -2.98 1.37 0.30
C CYS A 116 -3.83 2.52 0.84
N GLY A 117 -5.13 2.43 0.61
CA GLY A 117 -6.15 3.28 1.21
C GLY A 117 -7.30 2.41 1.67
N HIS A 118 -8.47 2.62 1.07
CA HIS A 118 -9.74 1.95 1.38
C HIS A 118 -10.30 2.33 2.76
N ASP A 119 -9.61 1.95 3.83
CA ASP A 119 -9.95 2.45 5.17
C ASP A 119 -9.67 3.95 5.27
N HIS A 120 -10.65 4.71 5.72
CA HIS A 120 -10.68 6.17 5.70
C HIS A 120 -9.90 6.78 6.86
N ASN A 121 -8.63 6.43 7.00
CA ASN A 121 -7.75 6.92 8.06
C ASN A 121 -6.28 6.81 7.63
N LEU A 122 -5.39 7.11 8.56
CA LEU A 122 -3.95 6.98 8.37
C LEU A 122 -3.39 5.95 9.33
N GLN A 123 -2.61 4.99 8.81
CA GLN A 123 -1.98 3.95 9.63
C GLN A 123 -0.55 3.66 9.16
N TYR A 124 0.30 3.33 10.11
CA TYR A 124 1.56 2.64 9.84
C TYR A 124 1.62 1.37 10.67
N LEU A 125 1.76 0.23 9.99
CA LEU A 125 2.05 -1.06 10.59
C LEU A 125 3.39 -1.57 10.06
N GLU A 126 4.03 -2.44 10.82
CA GLU A 126 5.27 -3.10 10.40
C GLU A 126 5.24 -4.57 10.80
N GLU A 127 5.49 -5.45 9.84
CA GLU A 127 5.49 -6.89 10.04
C GLU A 127 6.48 -7.57 9.11
N SER A 128 7.31 -8.48 9.65
CA SER A 128 8.35 -9.21 8.92
C SER A 128 9.27 -8.35 8.06
N GLY A 129 9.58 -7.14 8.51
CA GLY A 129 10.47 -6.19 7.80
C GLY A 129 9.80 -5.42 6.66
N VAL A 130 8.49 -5.59 6.44
CA VAL A 130 7.69 -4.83 5.48
C VAL A 130 6.90 -3.74 6.21
N GLY A 131 6.98 -2.50 5.72
CA GLY A 131 6.08 -1.43 6.15
C GLY A 131 4.73 -1.51 5.45
N TYR A 132 3.63 -1.35 6.19
CA TYR A 132 2.28 -1.27 5.63
C TYR A 132 1.72 0.12 5.91
N VAL A 133 1.42 0.85 4.85
CA VAL A 133 1.06 2.26 4.87
C VAL A 133 -0.37 2.41 4.40
N VAL A 134 -1.28 2.80 5.30
CA VAL A 134 -2.66 3.16 4.96
C VAL A 134 -2.74 4.68 4.86
N SER A 135 -3.12 5.18 3.69
CA SER A 135 -3.29 6.61 3.39
C SER A 135 -4.66 6.86 2.73
N GLY A 136 -5.75 6.51 3.41
CA GLY A 136 -7.13 6.64 2.91
C GLY A 136 -7.87 7.90 3.36
N ALA A 137 -7.25 8.76 4.17
CA ALA A 137 -7.86 9.95 4.75
C ALA A 137 -7.95 11.18 3.81
N GLY A 138 -8.07 10.98 2.50
CA GLY A 138 -8.08 12.07 1.52
C GLY A 138 -9.41 12.83 1.40
N ASN A 139 -10.50 12.23 1.89
CA ASN A 139 -11.84 12.81 1.81
C ASN A 139 -12.68 12.53 3.07
N PHE A 140 -12.67 11.29 3.54
CA PHE A 140 -13.38 10.88 4.75
C PHE A 140 -12.42 10.50 5.87
N LEU A 141 -12.96 10.47 7.08
CA LEU A 141 -12.27 10.07 8.30
C LEU A 141 -13.15 9.11 9.08
N ASP A 142 -12.65 7.91 9.34
CA ASP A 142 -13.29 6.92 10.19
C ASP A 142 -12.35 6.56 11.36
N PRO A 143 -12.78 6.81 12.62
CA PRO A 143 -12.00 6.46 13.81
C PRO A 143 -12.17 4.99 14.23
N ASP A 144 -12.93 4.18 13.50
CA ASP A 144 -13.19 2.78 13.85
C ASP A 144 -11.89 1.97 13.96
N ILE A 145 -11.83 1.09 14.96
CA ILE A 145 -10.71 0.18 15.22
C ILE A 145 -11.19 -1.25 15.51
N ARG A 146 -12.35 -1.65 14.97
CA ARG A 146 -13.01 -2.94 15.26
C ARG A 146 -12.14 -4.14 14.93
N HIS A 147 -11.25 -4.01 13.94
CA HIS A 147 -10.31 -5.07 13.53
C HIS A 147 -8.94 -4.97 14.24
N TRP A 148 -8.86 -4.27 15.38
CA TRP A 148 -7.62 -4.14 16.16
C TRP A 148 -6.96 -5.49 16.52
N ASN A 149 -7.77 -6.52 16.78
CA ASN A 149 -7.29 -7.83 17.16
C ASN A 149 -7.02 -8.76 15.96
N ASP A 150 -7.29 -8.32 14.73
CA ASP A 150 -7.12 -9.12 13.52
C ASP A 150 -5.77 -8.86 12.82
N VAL A 151 -4.97 -7.93 13.36
CA VAL A 151 -3.59 -7.68 12.93
C VAL A 151 -2.57 -8.35 13.87
N PRO A 152 -1.35 -8.66 13.39
CA PRO A 152 -0.31 -9.25 14.24
C PRO A 152 0.00 -8.37 15.45
N LYS A 153 0.09 -8.97 16.63
CA LYS A 153 0.30 -8.25 17.89
C LYS A 153 1.56 -7.38 17.84
N GLY A 154 1.40 -6.09 18.13
CA GLY A 154 2.50 -5.12 18.14
C GLY A 154 2.96 -4.64 16.76
N SER A 155 2.28 -5.03 15.67
CA SER A 155 2.59 -4.55 14.31
C SER A 155 2.16 -3.10 14.09
N LEU A 156 0.99 -2.69 14.60
CA LEU A 156 0.53 -1.30 14.51
C LEU A 156 1.45 -0.36 15.30
N LYS A 157 2.00 0.63 14.60
CA LYS A 157 2.92 1.64 15.17
C LYS A 157 2.30 3.04 15.22
N PHE A 158 1.36 3.32 14.33
CA PHE A 158 0.66 4.60 14.25
C PHE A 158 -0.75 4.44 13.68
N PHE A 159 -1.72 5.19 14.23
CA PHE A 159 -3.10 5.28 13.77
C PHE A 159 -3.64 6.69 14.02
N THR A 160 -4.38 7.25 13.06
CA THR A 160 -5.29 8.37 13.29
C THR A 160 -6.50 8.30 12.36
N GLY A 161 -7.70 8.38 12.94
CA GLY A 161 -8.97 8.53 12.22
C GLY A 161 -9.85 9.65 12.79
N GLN A 162 -9.29 10.53 13.62
CA GLN A 162 -10.07 11.57 14.29
C GLN A 162 -10.59 12.62 13.30
N ALA A 163 -11.91 12.85 13.32
CA ALA A 163 -12.62 13.82 12.47
C ALA A 163 -12.05 15.26 12.54
N SER A 164 -11.45 15.65 13.67
CA SER A 164 -10.86 16.97 13.88
C SER A 164 -9.66 17.30 12.99
N THR A 165 -9.11 16.31 12.28
CA THR A 165 -7.88 16.45 11.49
C THR A 165 -8.08 16.95 10.06
N LEU A 166 -9.33 17.07 9.58
CA LEU A 166 -9.70 17.38 8.18
C LEU A 166 -9.10 16.41 7.14
N GLY A 167 -8.65 15.24 7.59
CA GLY A 167 -8.00 14.24 6.76
C GLY A 167 -6.48 14.38 6.79
N GLY A 168 -5.83 13.74 5.84
CA GLY A 168 -4.40 13.76 5.74
C GLY A 168 -3.85 12.88 4.62
N PHE A 169 -2.54 12.82 4.54
CA PHE A 169 -1.84 12.08 3.50
C PHE A 169 -0.44 11.69 3.99
N VAL A 170 0.21 10.81 3.24
CA VAL A 170 1.60 10.42 3.48
C VAL A 170 2.51 11.07 2.45
N HIS A 171 3.57 11.70 2.92
CA HIS A 171 4.68 12.18 2.12
C HIS A 171 5.84 11.19 2.21
N ALA A 172 6.38 10.78 1.06
CA ALA A 172 7.49 9.85 0.98
C ALA A 172 8.74 10.56 0.41
N GLU A 173 9.86 10.45 1.11
CA GLU A 173 11.16 10.94 0.66
C GLU A 173 12.13 9.76 0.52
N VAL A 174 12.72 9.60 -0.66
CA VAL A 174 13.72 8.56 -0.91
C VAL A 174 15.09 9.20 -1.06
N THR A 175 16.01 8.76 -0.23
CA THR A 175 17.41 9.18 -0.22
C THR A 175 18.32 8.03 -0.68
N LYS A 176 19.64 8.22 -0.63
CA LYS A 176 20.60 7.16 -0.96
C LYS A 176 20.42 5.89 -0.13
N ASN A 177 20.02 6.04 1.15
CA ASN A 177 20.06 4.93 2.12
C ASN A 177 18.72 4.67 2.81
N LYS A 178 17.74 5.58 2.67
CA LYS A 178 16.51 5.57 3.47
C LYS A 178 15.30 5.97 2.62
N LEU A 179 14.19 5.29 2.85
CA LEU A 179 12.84 5.76 2.56
C LEU A 179 12.27 6.34 3.86
N ILE A 180 11.86 7.61 3.83
CA ILE A 180 11.25 8.30 4.96
C ILE A 180 9.77 8.48 4.63
N LEU A 181 8.90 8.10 5.56
CA LEU A 181 7.47 8.31 5.45
C LEU A 181 7.05 9.29 6.55
N THR A 182 6.41 10.39 6.16
CA THR A 182 5.85 11.38 7.08
C THR A 182 4.35 11.49 6.86
N PHE A 183 3.58 11.28 7.92
CA PHE A 183 2.12 11.36 7.93
C PHE A 183 1.72 12.79 8.30
N PHE A 184 0.98 13.45 7.42
CA PHE A 184 0.54 14.82 7.58
C PHE A 184 -0.98 14.90 7.76
N GLN A 185 -1.42 15.80 8.64
CA GLN A 185 -2.79 16.33 8.59
C GLN A 185 -2.96 17.24 7.38
N ALA A 186 -4.19 17.40 6.90
CA ALA A 186 -4.52 18.36 5.85
C ALA A 186 -4.12 19.80 6.18
N THR A 187 -4.01 20.16 7.47
CA THR A 187 -3.56 21.47 7.96
C THR A 187 -2.04 21.68 7.91
N GLY A 188 -1.26 20.64 7.54
CA GLY A 188 0.20 20.68 7.44
C GLY A 188 0.95 20.18 8.68
N THR A 189 0.25 19.80 9.75
CA THR A 189 0.87 19.22 10.95
C THR A 189 1.44 17.83 10.65
N SER A 190 2.73 17.61 10.93
CA SER A 190 3.34 16.27 10.93
C SER A 190 2.91 15.50 12.17
N LEU A 191 2.27 14.34 11.97
CA LEU A 191 1.75 13.50 13.04
C LEU A 191 2.68 12.37 13.45
N TYR A 192 3.31 11.76 12.45
CA TYR A 192 4.14 10.59 12.65
C TYR A 192 5.18 10.50 11.55
N ARG A 193 6.35 9.97 11.89
CA ARG A 193 7.45 9.79 10.95
C ARG A 193 8.15 8.47 11.23
N THR A 194 8.39 7.72 10.17
CA THR A 194 9.14 6.46 10.22
C THR A 194 10.18 6.41 9.10
N VAL A 195 11.14 5.51 9.24
CA VAL A 195 12.27 5.34 8.32
C VAL A 195 12.43 3.87 8.00
N LEU A 196 12.35 3.54 6.71
CA LEU A 196 12.57 2.22 6.16
C LEU A 196 13.93 2.16 5.46
N SER A 197 14.65 1.07 5.68
CA SER A 197 15.94 0.80 5.05
C SER A 197 15.76 0.37 3.59
N GLN A 198 16.80 0.56 2.78
CA GLN A 198 16.88 -0.07 1.46
C GLN A 198 16.88 -1.60 1.57
N ARG A 199 16.55 -2.27 0.47
CA ARG A 199 16.57 -3.72 0.35
C ARG A 199 18.00 -4.24 0.41
N GLU A 200 18.20 -5.34 1.12
CA GLU A 200 19.43 -6.12 1.07
C GLU A 200 19.19 -7.35 0.19
N PHE A 201 19.91 -7.43 -0.93
CA PHE A 201 19.93 -8.63 -1.76
C PHE A 201 20.87 -9.64 -1.11
N ARG A 202 20.32 -10.79 -0.69
CA ARG A 202 21.11 -11.94 -0.24
C ARG A 202 21.62 -12.73 -1.44
#